data_AF-A0A7K0NF24-F1
#
_entry.id   AF-A0A7K0NF24-F1
#
_cell.length_a   1.000
_cell.length_b   1.000
_cell.length_c   1.000
_cell.angle_alpha   90.00
_cell.angle_beta   90.00
_cell.angle_gamma   90.00
#
_symmetry.space_group_name_H-M   'P 1'
#
loop_
_entity.id
_entity.type
_entity.pdbx_description
1 polymer ?
#
loop_
_entity_poly.entity_id
_entity_poly.type
_entity_poly.pdbx_seq_one_letter_code
_entity_poly.pdbx_strand_id
1 'polypeptide(L)' 'MAFTIPEGLHEDMYPLAWMIGTWGGTGRGEYPTIEPFLFEQEITFGHDGRPFMTYSSK' A
#
# COMPACT_ATOMS: atom_id res chain seq x y z
N MET A 1 -6.84 14.23 9.19
CA MET A 1 -7.42 12.98 9.70
C MET A 1 -6.35 12.26 10.50
N ALA A 2 -6.66 11.82 11.72
CA ALA A 2 -5.77 10.96 12.48
C ALA A 2 -6.01 9.50 12.04
N PHE A 3 -4.95 8.74 11.78
CA PHE A 3 -5.06 7.30 11.59
C PHE A 3 -5.08 6.62 12.97
N THR A 4 -5.73 5.46 13.06
CA THR A 4 -5.70 4.62 14.26
C THR A 4 -4.73 3.47 14.05
N ILE A 5 -4.14 2.97 15.13
CA ILE A 5 -3.35 1.73 15.08
C ILE A 5 -4.33 0.56 14.90
N PRO A 6 -4.22 -0.25 13.83
CA PRO A 6 -5.06 -1.42 13.63
C PRO A 6 -4.91 -2.43 14.78
N GLU A 7 -6.01 -3.08 15.15
CA GLU A 7 -6.01 -4.13 16.16
C GLU A 7 -5.11 -5.29 15.73
N GLY A 8 -4.24 -5.77 16.63
CA GLY A 8 -3.35 -6.89 16.36
C GLY A 8 -2.18 -6.56 15.42
N LEU A 9 -1.92 -5.28 15.12
CA LEU A 9 -0.68 -4.88 14.45
C LEU A 9 0.51 -5.04 15.39
N HIS A 10 1.60 -5.63 14.91
CA HIS A 10 2.83 -5.76 15.68
C HIS A 10 3.43 -4.39 16.03
N GLU A 11 3.99 -4.22 17.24
CA GLU A 11 4.49 -2.92 17.74
C GLU A 11 5.57 -2.28 16.86
N ASP A 12 6.50 -3.10 16.34
CA ASP A 12 7.51 -2.65 15.36
C ASP A 12 6.91 -2.03 14.08
N MET A 13 5.64 -2.33 13.77
CA MET A 13 4.95 -1.84 12.58
C MET A 13 4.13 -0.57 12.84
N TYR A 14 4.02 -0.07 14.09
CA TYR A 14 3.27 1.14 14.41
C TYR A 14 3.65 2.38 13.57
N PRO A 15 4.93 2.64 13.24
CA PRO A 15 5.31 3.75 12.36
C PRO A 15 4.71 3.66 10.95
N LEU A 16 4.33 2.46 10.52
CA LEU A 16 3.75 2.17 9.20
C LEU A 16 2.24 1.87 9.27
N ALA A 17 1.61 1.99 10.44
CA ALA A 17 0.19 1.69 10.62
C ALA A 17 -0.73 2.46 9.67
N TRP A 18 -0.33 3.67 9.27
CA TRP A 18 -1.08 4.50 8.32
C TRP A 18 -1.17 3.89 6.92
N MET A 19 -0.31 2.92 6.57
CA MET A 19 -0.33 2.25 5.27
C MET A 19 -1.34 1.12 5.18
N ILE A 20 -1.76 0.54 6.32
CA ILE A 20 -2.65 -0.62 6.37
C ILE A 20 -4.01 -0.29 5.76
N GLY A 21 -4.44 -1.12 4.81
CA GLY A 21 -5.68 -0.93 4.07
C GLY A 21 -5.49 -1.07 2.55
N THR A 22 -6.54 -0.71 1.81
CA THR A 22 -6.55 -0.71 0.34
C THR A 22 -6.59 0.71 -0.18
N TRP A 23 -5.71 0.98 -1.15
CA TRP A 23 -5.51 2.26 -1.80
C TRP A 23 -5.84 2.11 -3.29
N GLY A 24 -6.65 3.00 -3.82
CA GLY A 24 -7.00 3.05 -5.24
C GLY A 24 -6.61 4.38 -5.86
N GLY A 25 -6.14 4.35 -7.10
CA GLY A 25 -5.79 5.55 -7.84
C GLY A 25 -5.44 5.29 -9.29
N THR A 26 -4.94 6.32 -9.96
CA THR A 26 -4.43 6.23 -11.33
C THR A 26 -2.94 6.52 -11.36
N GLY A 27 -2.22 5.85 -12.26
CA GLY A 27 -0.79 6.01 -12.49
C GLY A 27 -0.49 6.36 -13.95
N ARG A 28 0.72 6.84 -14.19
CA ARG A 28 1.28 7.12 -15.53
C ARG A 28 2.58 6.37 -15.70
N GLY A 29 2.65 5.51 -16.72
CA GLY A 29 3.86 4.81 -17.14
C GLY A 29 4.56 5.58 -18.25
N GLU A 30 5.88 5.78 -18.12
CA GLU A 30 6.69 6.47 -19.12
C GLU A 30 8.13 5.92 -19.10
N TYR A 31 8.65 5.57 -20.28
CA TYR A 31 10.02 5.09 -20.43
C TYR A 31 10.50 5.37 -21.87
N PRO A 32 11.81 5.62 -22.14
CA PRO A 32 12.27 6.10 -23.45
C PRO A 32 11.94 5.22 -24.67
N THR A 33 11.63 3.94 -24.47
CA THR A 33 11.39 2.97 -25.55
C THR A 33 9.92 2.55 -25.68
N ILE A 34 9.01 3.15 -24.91
CA ILE A 34 7.57 2.84 -24.94
C ILE A 34 6.77 4.15 -24.96
N GLU A 35 5.58 4.11 -25.57
CA GLU A 35 4.67 5.25 -25.51
C GLU A 35 4.14 5.45 -24.09
N PRO A 36 4.00 6.71 -23.61
CA PRO A 36 3.39 6.99 -22.33
C PRO A 36 1.95 6.47 -22.24
N PHE A 37 1.57 5.91 -21.10
CA PHE A 37 0.22 5.37 -20.88
C PHE A 37 -0.29 5.63 -19.47
N LEU A 38 -1.61 5.53 -19.28
CA LEU A 38 -2.28 5.61 -17.99
C LEU A 38 -2.77 4.22 -17.56
N PHE A 39 -2.78 3.98 -16.25
CA PHE A 39 -3.34 2.75 -15.67
C PHE A 39 -4.08 3.05 -14.37
N GLU A 40 -5.08 2.22 -14.06
CA GLU A 40 -5.66 2.16 -12.72
C GLU A 40 -4.78 1.27 -11.84
N GLN A 41 -4.71 1.59 -10.56
CA GLN A 41 -3.87 0.87 -9.61
C GLN A 41 -4.62 0.65 -8.31
N GLU A 42 -4.62 -0.60 -7.84
CA GLU A 42 -5.09 -0.96 -6.51
C GLU A 42 -3.95 -1.62 -5.73
N ILE A 43 -3.65 -1.06 -4.56
CA ILE A 43 -2.61 -1.56 -3.65
C ILE A 43 -3.24 -1.91 -2.31
N THR A 44 -2.87 -3.07 -1.76
CA THR A 44 -3.28 -3.47 -0.42
C THR A 44 -2.06 -3.75 0.44
N PHE A 45 -2.00 -3.10 1.61
CA PHE A 45 -1.11 -3.47 2.71
C PHE A 45 -1.90 -4.16 3.80
N GLY A 46 -1.54 -5.41 4.12
CA GLY A 46 -2.16 -6.20 5.19
C GLY A 46 -1.17 -6.59 6.28
N HIS A 47 -1.68 -7.17 7.35
CA HIS A 47 -0.88 -7.76 8.43
C HIS A 47 -1.58 -8.98 9.03
N ASP A 48 -0.82 -9.85 9.68
CA ASP A 48 -1.33 -11.00 10.44
C ASP A 48 -0.78 -11.06 11.88
N GLY A 49 -0.20 -9.95 12.36
CA GLY A 49 0.33 -9.78 13.71
C GLY A 49 1.81 -10.12 13.87
N ARG A 50 2.46 -10.61 12.82
CA ARG A 50 3.93 -10.75 12.76
C ARG A 50 4.60 -9.43 12.34
N PRO A 51 5.93 -9.26 12.56
CA PRO A 51 6.64 -8.01 12.29
C PRO A 51 6.94 -7.80 10.79
N PHE A 52 5.95 -7.96 9.93
CA PHE A 52 6.00 -7.63 8.51
C PHE A 52 4.61 -7.30 7.97
N MET A 53 4.55 -6.65 6.82
CA MET A 53 3.31 -6.41 6.07
C MET A 53 3.23 -7.31 4.84
N THR A 54 2.03 -7.76 4.51
CA THR A 54 1.76 -8.31 3.18
C THR A 54 1.51 -7.16 2.21
N TYR A 55 1.93 -7.34 0.96
CA TYR A 55 1.77 -6.36 -0.10
C TYR A 55 1.20 -7.04 -1.36
N SER A 56 0.17 -6.41 -1.93
CA SER A 56 -0.41 -6.78 -3.22
C SER A 56 -0.63 -5.53 -4.06
N SER A 57 -0.35 -5.62 -5.36
CA SER A 57 -0.51 -4.54 -6.34
C SER A 57 -1.03 -5.14 -7.65
N LYS A 58 -2.02 -4.47 -8.24
CA LYS A 58 -2.64 -4.86 -9.52
C LYS A 58 -3.11 -3.64 -10.30
#